data_AF-A0A160MA33-F1
#
_entry.id   AF-A0A160MA33-F1
#
_cell.length_a   1.000
_cell.length_b   1.000
_cell.length_c   1.000
_cell.angle_alpha   90.00
_cell.angle_beta   90.00
_cell.angle_gamma   90.00
#
_symmetry.space_group_name_H-M   'P 1'
#
loop_
_entity.id
_entity.type
_entity.pdbx_description
1 polymer ?
#
loop_
_entity_poly.entity_id
_entity_poly.type
_entity_poly.pdbx_seq_one_letter_code
_entity_poly.pdbx_strand_id
1 'polypeptide(L)' 'MLNSVLKRYPSLTPNDVVLRDDGEGVYVHYWNSQEPQPTISELLAWQKEDEELPKQPTDQDRIVALEEALLLLMLEG' A
#
# COMPACT_ATOMS: atom_id res chain seq x y z
N MET A 1 -2.83 -1.37 -5.61
CA MET A 1 -4.03 -0.57 -5.92
C MET A 1 -5.27 -0.96 -5.10
N LEU A 2 -5.75 -2.22 -5.10
CA LEU A 2 -6.96 -2.59 -4.33
C LEU A 2 -6.85 -2.23 -2.83
N ASN A 3 -5.69 -2.49 -2.20
CA ASN A 3 -5.45 -2.10 -0.81
C ASN A 3 -5.55 -0.58 -0.59
N SER A 4 -5.14 0.23 -1.59
CA SER A 4 -5.23 1.68 -1.52
C SER A 4 -6.70 2.14 -1.53
N VAL A 5 -7.56 1.48 -2.31
CA VAL A 5 -9.01 1.70 -2.27
C VAL A 5 -9.57 1.35 -0.90
N LEU A 6 -9.27 0.17 -0.37
CA LEU A 6 -9.79 -0.27 0.93
C LEU A 6 -9.32 0.60 2.11
N LYS A 7 -8.15 1.26 2.00
CA LYS A 7 -7.70 2.27 2.97
C LYS A 7 -8.53 3.55 2.93
N ARG A 8 -8.95 3.99 1.73
CA ARG A 8 -9.75 5.21 1.55
C ARG A 8 -11.23 4.98 1.84
N TYR A 9 -11.72 3.77 1.61
CA TYR A 9 -13.08 3.34 1.86
C TYR A 9 -13.11 2.20 2.88
N PRO A 10 -12.95 2.50 4.19
CA PRO A 10 -12.83 1.49 5.25
C PRO A 10 -14.10 0.66 5.47
N SER A 11 -15.24 1.13 4.94
CA SER A 11 -16.53 0.46 4.85
C SER A 11 -16.55 -0.70 3.85
N LEU A 12 -15.64 -0.71 2.87
CA LEU A 12 -15.65 -1.69 1.78
C LEU A 12 -14.84 -2.94 2.13
N THR A 13 -15.29 -4.05 1.56
CA THR A 13 -14.57 -5.30 1.58
C THR A 13 -13.95 -5.60 0.20
N PRO A 14 -12.97 -6.52 0.10
CA PRO A 14 -12.44 -6.95 -1.19
C PRO A 14 -13.49 -7.52 -2.17
N ASN A 15 -14.67 -7.92 -1.67
CA ASN A 15 -15.75 -8.41 -2.52
C ASN A 15 -16.59 -7.27 -3.13
N ASP A 16 -16.50 -6.07 -2.58
CA ASP A 16 -17.29 -4.92 -3.04
C ASP A 16 -16.61 -4.19 -4.21
N VAL A 17 -15.34 -4.50 -4.48
CA VAL A 17 -14.55 -3.81 -5.51
C VAL A 17 -13.75 -4.82 -6.32
N VAL A 18 -13.93 -4.81 -7.65
CA VAL A 18 -13.06 -5.57 -8.57
C VAL A 18 -12.34 -4.59 -9.48
N LEU A 19 -11.01 -4.56 -9.37
CA LEU A 19 -10.14 -3.85 -10.29
C LEU A 19 -9.60 -4.85 -11.32
N ARG A 20 -9.56 -4.45 -12.59
CA ARG A 20 -8.94 -5.22 -13.68
C ARG A 20 -7.90 -4.37 -14.38
N ASP A 21 -6.94 -5.06 -14.98
CA ASP A 21 -5.93 -4.49 -15.87
C ASP A 21 -6.06 -5.24 -17.20
N ASP A 22 -6.34 -4.51 -18.28
CA ASP A 22 -6.47 -5.06 -19.64
C ASP A 22 -5.20 -4.85 -20.49
N GLY A 23 -4.12 -4.32 -19.91
CA GLY A 23 -2.88 -3.99 -20.60
C GLY A 23 -2.83 -2.56 -21.13
N GLU A 24 -3.95 -1.83 -21.17
CA GLU A 24 -3.99 -0.39 -21.44
C GLU A 24 -4.09 0.45 -20.16
N GLY A 25 -4.58 -0.16 -19.07
CA GLY A 25 -4.51 0.38 -17.73
C GLY A 25 -5.43 -0.31 -16.74
N VAL A 26 -5.31 0.08 -15.47
CA VAL A 26 -6.20 -0.42 -14.42
C VAL A 26 -7.52 0.34 -14.45
N TYR A 27 -8.63 -0.39 -14.38
CA TYR A 27 -9.98 0.17 -14.25
C TYR A 27 -10.84 -0.57 -13.23
N VAL A 28 -11.90 0.10 -12.76
CA VAL A 28 -12.90 -0.50 -11.89
C VAL A 28 -13.86 -1.32 -12.75
N HIS A 29 -13.78 -2.63 -12.64
CA HIS A 29 -14.67 -3.56 -13.34
C HIS A 29 -16.01 -3.73 -12.60
N TYR A 30 -15.99 -3.66 -11.26
CA TYR A 30 -17.17 -3.80 -10.42
C TYR A 30 -17.06 -2.92 -9.19
N TRP A 31 -18.17 -2.26 -8.83
CA TRP A 31 -18.29 -1.37 -7.68
C TRP A 31 -19.64 -1.60 -6.99
N ASN A 32 -19.61 -2.24 -5.83
CA ASN A 32 -20.77 -2.55 -4.99
C ASN A 32 -20.78 -1.68 -3.75
N SER A 33 -20.80 -0.36 -3.94
CA SER A 33 -20.91 0.61 -2.86
C SER A 33 -21.86 1.73 -3.25
N GLN A 34 -22.49 2.33 -2.24
CA GLN A 34 -23.23 3.58 -2.40
C GLN A 34 -22.30 4.81 -2.37
N GLU A 35 -21.04 4.62 -1.97
CA GLU A 35 -20.03 5.66 -2.02
C GLU A 35 -19.62 5.95 -3.48
N PRO A 36 -19.21 7.19 -3.79
CA PRO A 36 -18.83 7.55 -5.15
C PRO A 36 -17.66 6.69 -5.62
N GLN A 37 -17.82 6.11 -6.81
CA GLN A 37 -16.78 5.34 -7.46
C GLN A 37 -15.60 6.28 -7.80
N PRO A 38 -14.36 5.93 -7.42
CA PRO A 38 -13.20 6.74 -7.71
C PRO A 38 -12.86 6.74 -9.21
N THR A 39 -12.27 7.83 -9.68
CA THR A 39 -11.71 7.92 -11.03
C THR A 39 -10.38 7.18 -11.11
N ILE A 40 -9.95 6.82 -12.34
CA ILE A 40 -8.66 6.15 -12.56
C ILE A 40 -7.49 7.01 -12.07
N SER A 41 -7.56 8.33 -12.27
CA SER A 41 -6.54 9.26 -11.79
C SER A 41 -6.39 9.23 -10.27
N GLU A 42 -7.51 9.15 -9.53
CA GLU A 42 -7.48 9.02 -8.06
C GLU A 42 -6.88 7.69 -7.62
N LEU A 43 -7.25 6.59 -8.29
CA LEU A 43 -6.69 5.26 -8.00
C LEU A 43 -5.16 5.22 -8.16
N LEU A 44 -4.65 5.82 -9.24
CA LEU A 44 -3.21 5.93 -9.50
C LEU A 44 -2.52 6.84 -8.47
N ALA A 45 -3.14 7.97 -8.13
CA ALA A 45 -2.62 8.87 -7.10
C ALA A 45 -2.49 8.16 -5.75
N TRP A 46 -3.54 7.47 -5.30
CA TRP A 46 -3.51 6.75 -4.02
C TRP A 46 -2.51 5.61 -3.99
N GLN A 47 -2.34 4.90 -5.11
CA GLN A 47 -1.30 3.88 -5.21
C GLN A 47 0.08 4.51 -5.03
N LYS A 48 0.37 5.60 -5.74
CA LYS A 48 1.66 6.29 -5.66
C LYS A 48 1.92 6.81 -4.25
N GLU A 49 0.94 7.48 -3.64
CA GLU A 49 1.03 7.95 -2.25
C GLU A 49 1.36 6.80 -1.29
N ASP A 50 0.67 5.65 -1.45
CA ASP A 50 0.89 4.48 -0.61
C ASP A 50 2.27 3.82 -0.82
N GLU A 51 2.84 3.92 -2.02
CA GLU A 51 4.19 3.43 -2.35
C GLU A 51 5.29 4.38 -1.86
N GLU A 52 5.03 5.69 -1.83
CA GLU A 52 5.94 6.72 -1.31
C GLU A 52 5.96 6.77 0.22
N LEU A 53 4.97 6.20 0.91
CA LEU A 53 5.03 6.01 2.35
C LEU A 53 6.21 5.11 2.71
N PRO A 54 7.02 5.47 3.72
CA PRO A 54 8.10 4.61 4.18
C PRO A 54 7.51 3.25 4.54
N LYS A 55 7.98 2.20 3.86
CA LYS A 55 7.62 0.83 4.20
C LYS A 55 7.95 0.63 5.66
N GLN A 56 6.99 0.13 6.44
CA GLN A 56 7.30 -0.27 7.81
C GLN A 56 8.48 -1.25 7.74
N PRO A 57 9.54 -1.03 8.54
CA PRO A 57 10.70 -1.92 8.52
C PRO A 57 10.21 -3.32 8.87
N THR A 58 10.57 -4.29 8.03
CA THR A 58 10.26 -5.69 8.29
C THR A 58 10.99 -6.14 9.55
N ASP A 59 10.57 -7.27 10.13
CA ASP A 59 11.33 -7.85 11.25
C ASP A 59 12.79 -8.14 10.85
N GLN A 60 13.05 -8.45 9.57
CA GLN A 60 14.41 -8.60 9.06
C GLN A 60 15.19 -7.27 9.06
N ASP A 61 14.57 -6.16 8.61
CA ASP A 61 15.19 -4.83 8.64
C ASP A 61 15.50 -4.39 10.08
N ARG A 62 14.61 -4.75 11.01
CA ARG A 62 14.79 -4.48 12.45
C ARG A 62 15.96 -5.29 13.00
N ILE A 63 16.05 -6.59 12.69
CA ILE A 63 17.17 -7.44 13.14
C ILE A 63 18.50 -6.89 12.64
N VAL A 64 18.59 -6.55 11.35
CA VAL A 64 19.82 -5.98 10.77
C VAL A 64 20.20 -4.68 11.48
N ALA A 65 19.24 -3.77 11.69
CA ALA A 65 19.50 -2.53 12.41
C ALA A 65 19.96 -2.75 13.87
N LEU A 66 19.44 -3.79 14.54
CA LEU A 66 19.87 -4.17 15.89
C LEU A 66 21.30 -4.73 15.90
N GLU A 67 21.66 -5.56 14.91
CA GLU A 67 23.01 -6.14 14.78
C GLU A 67 24.05 -5.07 14.47
N GLU A 68 23.74 -4.13 13.57
CA GLU A 68 24.60 -2.99 13.25
C GLU A 68 24.83 -2.08 14.47
N ALA A 69 23.77 -1.79 15.22
CA ALA A 69 23.87 -1.00 16.45
C ALA A 69 24.74 -1.69 17.52
N LEU A 70 24.63 -3.01 17.64
CA LEU A 70 25.47 -3.80 18.56
C LEU A 70 26.94 -3.79 18.14
N LEU A 71 27.22 -3.92 16.84
CA LEU A 71 28.58 -3.83 16.29
C LEU A 71 29.22 -2.45 16.54
N LEU A 72 28.46 -1.37 16.40
CA LEU A 72 28.94 -0.01 16.65
C LEU A 72 29.37 0.18 18.12
N LEU A 73 28.53 -0.28 19.06
CA LEU A 73 28.82 -0.20 20.49
C LEU A 73 30.05 -1.01 20.90
N MET A 74 30.36 -2.09 20.18
CA MET A 74 31.56 -2.90 20.43
C MET A 74 32.84 -2.29 19.83
N LEU A 75 32.72 -1.36 18.88
CA LEU A 75 33.85 -0.65 18.25
C LEU A 75 34.20 0.67 18.96
N GLU A 76 33.23 1.29 19.65
CA GLU A 76 33.41 2.52 20.43
C GLU A 76 33.79 2.27 21.90
N GLY A 77 33.97 1.01 22.31
CA GLY A 77 34.31 0.56 23.67
C GLY A 77 35.76 0.14 23.89
#